data_AF-V6JGQ1-F1
#
_entry.id   AF-V6JGQ1-F1
#
_cell.length_a   1.000
_cell.length_b   1.000
_cell.length_c   1.000
_cell.angle_alpha   90.00
_cell.angle_beta   90.00
_cell.angle_gamma   90.00
#
_symmetry.space_group_name_H-M   'P 1'
#
loop_
_entity.id
_entity.type
_entity.pdbx_description
1 polymer ?
#
loop_
_entity_poly.entity_id
_entity_poly.type
_entity_poly.pdbx_seq_one_letter_code
_entity_poly.pdbx_strand_id
1 'polypeptide(L)' 'MFLWGPADPISGAHVLTRIRQRLPSATVAGLAGPPAVGHYPQVEAPDEVAAHLVRFLDTR' A
#
# COMPACT_ATOMS: atom_id res chain seq x y z
N MET A 1 -4.22 2.08 8.17
CA MET A 1 -3.10 2.00 7.21
C MET A 1 -3.65 1.67 5.83
N PHE A 2 -3.07 2.25 4.77
CA PHE A 2 -3.29 1.86 3.38
C PHE A 2 -2.01 1.25 2.82
N LEU A 3 -2.11 0.04 2.26
CA LEU A 3 -1.06 -0.60 1.46
C LEU A 3 -1.51 -0.58 0.01
N TRP A 4 -0.64 -0.08 -0.87
CA TRP A 4 -1.04 0.27 -2.23
C TRP A 4 -0.12 -0.34 -3.26
N GLY A 5 -0.68 -1.10 -4.20
CA GLY A 5 0.04 -1.54 -5.39
C GLY A 5 0.06 -0.42 -6.44
N PRO A 6 1.22 0.17 -6.77
CA PRO A 6 1.27 1.26 -7.73
C PRO A 6 0.99 0.81 -9.17
N ALA A 7 1.13 -0.49 -9.46
CA ALA A 7 0.84 -1.09 -10.77
C ALA A 7 -0.63 -1.56 -10.91
N ASP A 8 -1.47 -1.32 -9.90
CA ASP A 8 -2.90 -1.60 -9.99
C ASP A 8 -3.54 -0.83 -11.17
N PRO A 9 -4.13 -1.53 -12.17
CA PRO A 9 -4.72 -0.88 -13.33
C PRO A 9 -6.01 -0.10 -13.01
N ILE A 10 -6.68 -0.41 -11.90
CA ILE A 10 -7.93 0.23 -11.48
C ILE A 10 -7.62 1.45 -10.63
N SER A 11 -6.77 1.27 -9.62
CA SER A 11 -6.54 2.29 -8.61
C SER A 11 -5.08 2.58 -8.29
N GLY A 12 -4.12 2.34 -9.18
CA GLY A 12 -2.68 2.48 -8.92
C GLY A 12 -2.16 3.89 -8.57
N ALA A 13 -0.92 4.19 -8.98
CA ALA A 13 -0.19 5.39 -8.51
C ALA A 13 -0.96 6.73 -8.66
N HIS A 14 -1.83 6.84 -9.66
CA HIS A 14 -2.63 8.02 -9.93
C HIS A 14 -3.68 8.33 -8.84
N VAL A 15 -4.22 7.31 -8.16
CA VAL A 15 -5.19 7.50 -7.04
C VAL A 15 -4.47 7.81 -5.74
N LEU A 16 -3.27 7.28 -5.54
CA LEU A 16 -2.49 7.41 -4.30
C LEU A 16 -2.25 8.87 -3.91
N THR A 17 -1.97 9.73 -4.89
CA THR A 17 -1.81 11.18 -4.68
C THR A 17 -3.06 11.81 -4.07
N ARG A 18 -4.25 11.41 -4.53
CA ARG A 18 -5.52 11.93 -4.03
C ARG A 18 -5.84 11.44 -2.62
N ILE A 19 -5.50 10.19 -2.31
CA ILE A 19 -5.65 9.63 -0.95
C ILE A 19 -4.83 10.42 0.05
N ARG A 20 -3.56 10.71 -0.25
CA ARG A 20 -2.69 11.51 0.64
C ARG A 20 -3.23 12.90 0.94
N GLN A 21 -3.88 13.54 -0.03
CA GLN A 21 -4.51 14.84 0.17
C GLN A 21 -5.77 14.76 1.06
N ARG A 22 -6.59 13.71 0.87
CA ARG A 22 -7.87 13.57 1.59
C ARG A 22 -7.72 13.02 3.00
N LEU A 23 -6.71 12.19 3.22
CA LEU A 23 -6.46 11.51 4.49
C LEU A 23 -5.02 11.78 4.96
N PRO A 24 -4.68 13.03 5.31
CA PRO A 24 -3.30 13.43 5.62
C PRO A 24 -2.72 12.71 6.84
N SER A 25 -3.56 12.28 7.78
CA SER A 25 -3.14 11.54 8.97
C SER A 25 -3.09 10.03 8.79
N ALA A 26 -3.47 9.51 7.62
CA ALA A 26 -3.44 8.07 7.38
C ALA A 26 -2.01 7.60 7.09
N THR A 27 -1.62 6.48 7.71
CA THR A 27 -0.41 5.75 7.30
C THR A 27 -0.63 5.16 5.91
N VAL A 28 0.17 5.57 4.93
CA VAL A 28 0.06 5.13 3.53
C VAL A 28 1.42 4.63 3.04
N ALA A 29 1.48 3.37 2.61
CA ALA A 29 2.68 2.75 2.03
C ALA A 29 2.39 2.21 0.63
N GLY A 30 3.29 2.47 -0.32
CA GLY A 30 3.21 1.97 -1.69
C GLY A 30 4.25 0.88 -1.93
N LEU A 31 3.84 -0.25 -2.49
CA LEU A 31 4.69 -1.42 -2.72
C LEU A 31 5.28 -1.38 -4.14
N ALA A 32 6.26 -0.50 -4.33
CA ALA A 32 6.85 -0.17 -5.63
C ALA A 32 8.13 -0.94 -5.97
N GLY A 33 8.46 -2.00 -5.21
CA GLY A 33 9.62 -2.86 -5.49
C GLY A 33 9.52 -3.51 -6.87
N PRO A 34 10.60 -4.09 -7.42
CA PRO A 34 10.55 -4.84 -8.68
C PRO A 34 10.19 -6.32 -8.44
N PRO A 35 9.10 -6.86 -9.02
CA PRO A 35 8.09 -6.19 -9.83
C PRO A 35 7.12 -5.35 -8.98
N ALA A 36 6.63 -4.24 -9.55
CA ALA A 36 5.70 -3.36 -8.86
C ALA A 36 4.37 -4.08 -8.60
N VAL A 37 3.86 -3.98 -7.38
CA VAL A 37 2.65 -4.71 -6.95
C VAL A 37 1.41 -4.14 -7.64
N GLY A 38 0.53 -5.04 -8.06
CA GLY A 38 -0.75 -4.77 -8.72
C GLY A 38 -1.93 -4.69 -7.75
N HIS A 39 -3.07 -5.20 -8.21
CA HIS A 39 -4.37 -4.99 -7.56
C HIS A 39 -4.58 -5.84 -6.30
N TYR A 40 -3.83 -6.93 -6.12
CA TYR A 40 -3.97 -7.82 -4.97
C TYR A 40 -2.67 -7.92 -4.15
N PRO A 41 -2.25 -6.86 -3.44
CA PRO A 41 -1.00 -6.84 -2.68
C PRO A 41 -0.79 -8.02 -1.74
N GLN A 42 -1.85 -8.48 -1.08
CA GLN A 42 -1.80 -9.60 -0.15
C GLN A 42 -1.48 -10.94 -0.82
N VAL A 43 -1.70 -11.06 -2.13
CA VAL A 43 -1.37 -12.26 -2.92
C VAL A 43 -0.02 -12.07 -3.62
N GLU A 44 0.25 -10.88 -4.13
CA GLU A 44 1.44 -10.58 -4.94
C GLU A 44 2.70 -10.35 -4.10
N ALA A 45 2.55 -9.80 -2.89
CA ALA A 45 3.65 -9.50 -1.96
C ALA A 45 3.25 -9.79 -0.49
N PRO A 46 2.87 -11.05 -0.16
CA PRO A 46 2.31 -11.40 1.14
C PRO A 46 3.24 -11.05 2.32
N ASP A 47 4.54 -11.27 2.18
CA ASP A 47 5.52 -11.01 3.24
C ASP A 47 5.66 -9.50 3.53
N GLU A 48 5.67 -8.67 2.49
CA GLU A 48 5.76 -7.21 2.64
C GLU A 48 4.47 -6.66 3.27
N VAL A 49 3.31 -7.16 2.83
CA VAL A 49 2.01 -6.83 3.42
C VAL A 49 1.96 -7.23 4.90
N ALA A 50 2.37 -8.46 5.24
CA ALA A 50 2.40 -8.94 6.62
C ALA A 50 3.33 -8.08 7.47
N ALA A 51 4.53 -7.76 6.98
CA ALA A 51 5.48 -6.92 7.71
C ALA A 51 4.93 -5.51 7.99
N HIS A 52 4.25 -4.90 7.02
CA HIS A 52 3.57 -3.62 7.23
C HIS A 52 2.42 -3.71 8.22
N LEU A 53 1.61 -4.77 8.13
CA LEU A 53 0.48 -4.99 9.02
C LEU A 53 0.94 -5.18 10.47
N VAL A 54 1.95 -6.04 10.70
CA VAL A 54 2.53 -6.25 12.03
C VAL A 54 3.05 -4.94 12.60
N ARG A 55 3.85 -4.16 11.84
CA ARG A 55 4.33 -2.84 12.29
C ARG A 55 3.20 -1.88 12.66
N PHE A 56 2.12 -1.88 11.90
CA PHE A 56 0.97 -1.02 12.17
C PHE A 56 0.17 -1.44 13.41
N LEU A 57 0.12 -2.73 13.71
CA LEU A 57 -0.58 -3.26 14.90
C LEU A 57 0.29 -3.19 16.17
N ASP A 58 1.61 -3.21 16.03
CA ASP A 58 2.56 -3.15 17.14
C ASP A 58 2.83 -1.71 17.63
N THR A 59 2.41 -0.70 16.88
CA THR A 59 2.31 0.68 17.39
C THR A 59 1.22 0.76 18.47
N ARG A 60 1.63 0.54 19.73
CA ARG A 60 0.86 0.85 20.94
C ARG A 60 0.53 2.34 21.03
#